data_AF-R4WPH7-F1
#
_entry.id   AF-R4WPH7-F1
#
_cell.length_a   1.000
_cell.length_b   1.000
_cell.length_c   1.000
_cell.angle_alpha   90.00
_cell.angle_beta   90.00
_cell.angle_gamma   90.00
#
_symmetry.space_group_name_H-M   'P 1'
#
loop_
_entity.id
_entity.type
_entity.pdbx_description
1 polymer ?
#
loop_
_entity_poly.entity_id
_entity_poly.type
_entity_poly.pdbx_seq_one_letter_code
_entity_poly.pdbx_strand_id
1 'polypeptide(L)' 'RRGCPGIGFATRLAELALANMLCHFDWELPDGQDADSFQVIESSGISPGLVCPLTLVAKPFEA' A
#
# COMPACT_ATOMS: atom_id res chain seq x y z
N ARG A 1 21.93 2.68 18.27
CA ARG A 1 22.78 1.95 17.29
C ARG A 1 22.08 0.76 16.61
N ARG A 2 20.85 0.35 17.01
CA ARG A 2 20.10 -0.76 16.38
C ARG A 2 19.08 -0.28 15.32
N GLY A 3 19.47 0.69 14.49
CA GLY A 3 18.60 1.16 13.40
C GLY A 3 18.65 0.20 12.23
N CYS A 4 17.55 0.05 11.49
CA CYS A 4 17.56 -0.69 10.22
C CYS A 4 18.50 0.03 9.24
N PRO A 5 19.58 -0.61 8.76
CA PRO A 5 20.52 0.04 7.84
C PRO A 5 19.84 0.39 6.49
N GLY A 6 18.77 -0.30 6.14
CA GLY A 6 18.01 -0.08 4.91
C GLY A 6 16.96 1.02 4.97
N ILE A 7 16.77 1.70 6.11
CA ILE A 7 15.64 2.63 6.30
C ILE A 7 15.60 3.74 5.24
N GLY A 8 16.74 4.35 4.93
CA GLY A 8 16.80 5.43 3.94
C GLY A 8 16.47 4.96 2.52
N PHE A 9 16.93 3.77 2.14
CA PHE A 9 16.61 3.18 0.83
C PHE A 9 15.14 2.79 0.74
N ALA A 10 14.61 2.12 1.78
CA ALA A 10 13.22 1.68 1.82
C ALA A 10 12.24 2.85 1.73
N THR A 11 12.52 3.96 2.43
CA THR A 11 11.69 5.17 2.33
C THR A 11 11.64 5.72 0.90
N ARG A 12 12.80 5.87 0.23
CA ARG A 12 12.85 6.37 -1.15
C ARG A 12 12.17 5.44 -2.14
N LEU A 13 12.33 4.13 -1.96
CA LEU A 13 11.68 3.15 -2.82
C LEU A 13 10.16 3.18 -2.64
N ALA A 14 9.65 3.31 -1.41
CA ALA A 14 8.23 3.44 -1.14
C ALA A 14 7.65 4.72 -1.76
N GLU A 15 8.33 5.86 -1.62
CA GLU A 15 7.94 7.13 -2.25
C GLU A 15 7.83 6.99 -3.78
N LEU A 16 8.85 6.39 -4.41
CA LEU A 16 8.86 6.21 -5.86
C LEU A 16 7.75 5.26 -6.34
N ALA A 17 7.54 4.14 -5.64
CA ALA A 17 6.48 3.20 -5.96
C ALA A 17 5.09 3.85 -5.86
N LEU A 18 4.85 4.62 -4.79
CA LEU A 18 3.60 5.36 -4.60
C LEU A 18 3.41 6.44 -5.67
N ALA A 19 4.45 7.21 -6.01
CA ALA A 19 4.35 8.21 -7.07
C ALA A 19 3.98 7.58 -8.42
N ASN A 20 4.62 6.48 -8.80
CA ASN A 20 4.31 5.79 -10.05
C ASN A 20 2.87 5.22 -10.06
N MET A 21 2.35 4.79 -8.91
CA MET A 21 0.99 4.27 -8.81
C MET A 21 -0.06 5.38 -8.81
N LEU A 22 0.15 6.45 -8.05
CA LEU A 22 -0.83 7.52 -7.84
C LEU A 22 -0.86 8.56 -8.97
N CYS A 23 0.23 8.75 -9.72
CA CYS A 23 0.28 9.73 -10.80
C CYS A 23 -0.18 9.19 -12.16
N HIS A 24 -0.25 7.87 -12.34
CA HIS A 24 -0.54 7.26 -13.64
C HIS A 24 -1.86 6.48 -13.69
N PHE A 25 -2.46 6.21 -12.53
CA PHE A 25 -3.69 5.43 -12.45
C PHE A 25 -4.70 6.10 -11.54
N ASP A 26 -5.96 6.06 -11.97
CA ASP A 26 -7.09 6.21 -11.09
C ASP A 26 -7.38 4.88 -10.42
N TRP A 27 -7.70 4.93 -9.13
CA TRP A 27 -7.90 3.74 -8.29
C TRP A 27 -9.35 3.64 -7.86
N GLU A 28 -9.94 2.47 -8.09
CA GLU A 28 -11.31 2.16 -7.66
C GLU A 28 -11.35 0.87 -6.84
N LEU A 29 -12.33 0.80 -5.93
CA LEU A 29 -12.64 -0.41 -5.18
C LEU A 29 -13.47 -1.36 -6.08
N PRO A 30 -13.10 -2.64 -6.17
CA PRO A 30 -13.88 -3.61 -6.94
C PRO A 30 -15.25 -3.82 -6.32
N ASP A 31 -16.28 -3.99 -7.17
CA ASP A 31 -17.62 -4.47 -6.82
C ASP A 31 -18.31 -3.77 -5.62
N GLY A 32 -18.06 -2.48 -5.43
CA GLY A 32 -18.67 -1.70 -4.34
C GLY A 32 -18.14 -2.09 -2.96
N GLN A 33 -16.93 -2.66 -2.88
CA GLN A 33 -16.26 -2.89 -1.60
C GLN A 33 -16.11 -1.59 -0.82
N ASP A 34 -16.28 -1.71 0.50
CA ASP A 34 -16.08 -0.62 1.44
C ASP A 34 -14.58 -0.45 1.71
N ALA A 35 -14.08 0.78 1.64
CA ALA A 35 -12.71 1.11 2.00
C ALA A 35 -12.40 0.75 3.46
N ASP A 36 -13.43 0.82 4.33
CA ASP A 36 -13.31 0.52 5.75
C ASP A 36 -13.19 -0.98 6.04
N SER A 37 -13.35 -1.84 5.04
CA SER A 37 -13.16 -3.30 5.17
C SER A 37 -11.69 -3.72 5.23
N PHE A 38 -10.76 -2.86 4.83
CA PHE A 38 -9.32 -3.12 4.93
C PHE A 38 -8.90 -3.23 6.39
N GLN A 39 -8.24 -4.34 6.74
CA GLN A 39 -7.88 -4.61 8.13
C GLN A 39 -6.47 -5.17 8.25
N VAL A 40 -5.66 -4.43 9.02
CA VAL A 40 -4.35 -4.85 9.52
C VAL A 40 -4.44 -5.00 11.03
N ILE A 41 -3.92 -6.09 11.56
CA ILE A 41 -3.87 -6.37 13.00
C ILE A 41 -2.42 -6.51 13.46
N GLU A 42 -2.16 -6.24 14.73
CA GLU A 42 -0.88 -6.60 15.32
C GLU A 42 -0.69 -8.12 15.28
N SER A 43 0.54 -8.55 14.98
CA SER A 43 0.91 -9.96 15.00
C SER A 43 2.23 -10.12 15.76
N SER A 44 2.48 -11.32 16.29
CA SER A 44 3.73 -11.65 16.97
C SER A 44 4.92 -11.90 16.02
N GLY A 45 4.70 -11.76 14.70
CA GLY A 45 5.72 -11.95 13.67
C GLY A 45 6.57 -10.70 13.39
N ILE A 46 7.32 -10.74 12.29
CA ILE A 46 8.21 -9.65 11.86
C ILE A 46 7.41 -8.44 11.31
N SER A 47 6.20 -8.69 10.82
CA SER A 47 5.29 -7.67 10.28
C SER A 47 3.89 -7.78 10.93
N PRO A 48 3.08 -6.72 10.90
CA PRO A 48 1.65 -6.81 11.19
C PRO A 48 0.97 -7.86 10.31
N GLY A 49 -0.14 -8.43 10.80
CA GLY A 49 -0.96 -9.38 10.07
C GLY A 49 -1.95 -8.67 9.17
N LEU A 50 -2.00 -9.04 7.89
CA LEU A 50 -2.99 -8.55 6.94
C LEU A 50 -4.18 -9.51 6.91
N VAL A 51 -5.32 -9.08 7.46
CA VAL A 51 -6.53 -9.92 7.59
C VAL A 51 -7.41 -9.76 6.36
N CYS A 52 -7.69 -8.50 5.99
CA CYS A 52 -8.46 -8.14 4.82
C CYS A 52 -7.58 -7.25 3.93
N PRO A 53 -7.07 -7.77 2.79
CA PRO A 53 -6.18 -7.01 1.92
C PRO A 53 -6.91 -5.86 1.23
N LEU A 54 -6.25 -4.71 1.10
CA LEU A 54 -6.73 -3.63 0.26
C LEU A 54 -6.61 -4.07 -1.20
N THR A 55 -7.76 -4.27 -1.84
CA THR A 55 -7.83 -4.67 -3.25
C THR A 55 -8.32 -3.48 -4.06
N LEU A 56 -7.58 -3.11 -5.10
CA LEU A 56 -7.91 -1.97 -5.96
C LEU A 56 -7.80 -2.37 -7.43
N VAL A 57 -8.61 -1.73 -8.26
CA VAL A 57 -8.53 -1.80 -9.72
C VAL A 57 -7.84 -0.55 -10.22
N ALA A 58 -6.74 -0.72 -10.95
CA ALA A 58 -6.04 0.37 -11.61
C ALA A 58 -6.72 0.68 -12.95
N LYS A 59 -7.19 1.91 -13.12
CA LYS A 59 -7.65 2.45 -14.41
C LYS A 59 -6.60 3.42 -14.94
N PRO A 60 -6.28 3.40 -16.25
CA PRO A 60 -5.42 4.42 -16.84
C PRO A 60 -5.97 5.80 -16.53
N PHE A 61 -5.10 6.71 -16.06
CA PHE A 61 -5.50 8.10 -15.84
C PHE A 61 -5.88 8.76 -17.17
N GLU A 62 -7.14 9.14 -17.33
CA GLU A 62 -7.62 9.93 -18.47
C GLU A 62 -7.48 11.43 -18.12
N ALA A 63 -6.56 12.11 -18.81
CA ALA A 63 -6.28 13.53 -18.62
C ALA A 63 -7.38 14.46 -19.19
#